data_AF-K9XQI8-F1
#
_entry.id   AF-K9XQI8-F1
#
_cell.length_a   1.000
_cell.length_b   1.000
_cell.length_c   1.000
_cell.angle_alpha   90.00
_cell.angle_beta   90.00
_cell.angle_gamma   90.00
#
_symmetry.space_group_name_H-M   'P 1'
#
loop_
_entity.id
_entity.type
_entity.pdbx_description
1 polymer ?
#
loop_
_entity_poly.entity_id
_entity_poly.type
_entity_poly.pdbx_seq_one_letter_code
_entity_poly.pdbx_strand_id
1 'polypeptide(L)'
;MNHQLLRQAKSPNEEVIEQLLEVELADSTRAKAFGITQKNGKKQLEKRSQLLIEVSDQVLELCRSLGFQSDDYILSLLWQLWLPLAMQLASCQQELGRTLIQGILGGQGTGKTTLAAVIRLILRHLDLKSVAISIDDLYKTYADRQKLQQQDPRLIWRGPPGTHDVELGIKILDEFRQPNRTKPILVPRFDKSAFGGQGDRAGFESFSPVDVVLFEGWFIGTRPVEQTAFENPPDPIITSEDRLFAQDINEKLQEYLPLWDRLDRLIVLYPVDYRLSKQWRKEAEQKMIATGKSGMSNEEIDRFVEYFWRSLHPELFITPLIHNADWVNLAIEINSDHSCGRVYQPS
;
A
#
# COMPACT_ATOMS: atom_id res chain seq x y z
N MET A 1 22.07 7.06 5.56
CA MET A 1 23.11 6.40 6.39
C MET A 1 24.33 6.10 5.52
N ASN A 2 25.57 6.29 6.00
CA ASN A 2 26.75 6.01 5.20
C ASN A 2 26.93 4.49 4.99
N HIS A 3 27.44 4.08 3.83
CA HIS A 3 27.69 2.67 3.46
C HIS A 3 28.48 1.88 4.49
N GLN A 4 29.39 2.56 5.18
CA GLN A 4 30.26 1.98 6.19
C GLN A 4 29.46 1.50 7.43
N LEU A 5 28.45 2.27 7.86
CA LEU A 5 27.57 1.92 8.98
C LEU A 5 26.66 0.73 8.64
N LEU A 6 26.20 0.60 7.39
CA LEU A 6 25.42 -0.56 6.93
C LEU A 6 26.25 -1.85 6.95
N ARG A 7 27.53 -1.78 6.59
CA ARG A 7 28.45 -2.92 6.68
C ARG A 7 28.73 -3.30 8.13
N GLN A 8 28.92 -2.31 9.00
CA GLN A 8 29.10 -2.52 10.44
C GLN A 8 27.84 -3.08 11.12
N ALA A 9 26.65 -2.70 10.66
CA ALA A 9 25.38 -3.22 11.15
C ALA A 9 25.21 -4.74 10.93
N LYS A 10 26.02 -5.36 10.05
CA LYS A 10 26.08 -6.82 9.84
C LYS A 10 27.02 -7.56 10.81
N SER A 11 27.76 -6.84 11.64
CA SER A 11 28.61 -7.39 12.72
C SER A 11 28.57 -6.45 13.93
N PRO A 12 27.40 -6.22 14.53
CA PRO A 12 27.25 -5.19 15.56
C PRO A 12 28.06 -5.56 16.82
N ASN A 13 28.77 -4.57 17.35
CA ASN A 13 29.24 -4.55 18.74
C ASN A 13 28.54 -3.39 19.46
N GLU A 14 28.78 -3.24 20.77
CA GLU A 14 28.11 -2.22 21.57
C GLU A 14 28.33 -0.80 21.04
N GLU A 15 29.56 -0.48 20.63
CA GLU A 15 29.93 0.83 20.04
C GLU A 15 29.19 1.11 18.72
N VAL A 16 29.07 0.10 17.84
CA VAL A 16 28.33 0.23 16.58
C VAL A 16 26.84 0.45 16.84
N ILE A 17 26.25 -0.25 17.83
CA ILE A 17 24.84 -0.04 18.19
C ILE A 17 24.60 1.37 18.74
N GLU A 18 25.53 1.93 19.52
CA GLU A 18 25.47 3.31 19.97
C GLU A 18 25.51 4.30 18.81
N GLN A 19 26.44 4.13 17.88
CA GLN A 19 26.53 4.98 16.68
C GLN A 19 25.26 4.89 15.81
N LEU A 20 24.71 3.69 15.63
CA LEU A 20 23.45 3.48 14.90
C LEU A 20 22.27 4.17 15.61
N LEU A 21 22.26 4.17 16.94
CA LEU A 21 21.23 4.86 17.73
C LEU A 21 21.31 6.36 17.58
N GLU A 22 22.51 6.94 17.63
CA GLU A 22 22.71 8.37 17.39
C GLU A 22 22.24 8.78 15.99
N VAL A 23 22.59 8.01 14.97
CA VAL A 23 22.16 8.25 13.58
C VAL A 23 20.65 8.14 13.42
N GLU A 24 20.03 7.15 14.07
CA GLU A 24 18.58 6.96 13.98
C GLU A 24 17.83 8.08 14.71
N LEU A 25 18.30 8.49 15.89
CA LEU A 25 17.67 9.57 16.68
C LEU A 25 17.91 10.97 16.10
N ALA A 26 18.95 11.16 15.29
CA ALA A 26 19.17 12.40 14.54
C ALA A 26 18.02 12.66 13.55
N ASP A 27 17.37 11.62 13.03
CA ASP A 27 16.11 11.71 12.29
C ASP A 27 14.93 11.54 13.26
N SER A 28 14.63 12.61 14.00
CA SER A 28 13.57 12.61 15.02
C SER A 28 12.20 12.23 14.48
N THR A 29 11.97 12.47 13.18
CA THR A 29 10.71 12.17 12.50
C THR A 29 10.58 10.66 12.28
N ARG A 30 11.60 10.01 11.68
CA ARG A 30 11.62 8.57 11.48
C ARG A 30 11.69 7.80 12.79
N ALA A 31 12.50 8.28 13.74
CA ALA A 31 12.60 7.68 15.07
C ALA A 31 11.24 7.65 15.77
N LYS A 32 10.49 8.76 15.74
CA LYS A 32 9.12 8.82 16.28
C LYS A 32 8.19 7.86 15.56
N ALA A 33 8.24 7.81 14.22
CA ALA A 33 7.38 6.96 13.39
C ALA A 33 7.51 5.45 13.73
N PHE A 34 8.72 5.01 14.09
CA PHE A 34 9.00 3.63 14.49
C PHE A 34 9.10 3.43 16.01
N GLY A 35 8.79 4.44 16.82
CA GLY A 35 8.78 4.34 18.28
C GLY A 35 10.17 4.10 18.90
N ILE A 36 11.22 4.61 18.26
CA ILE A 36 12.61 4.50 18.71
C ILE A 36 12.93 5.67 19.61
N THR A 37 13.44 5.36 20.80
CA THR A 37 13.80 6.33 21.84
C THR A 37 15.17 5.97 22.43
N GLN A 38 15.77 6.89 23.19
CA GLN A 38 16.99 6.58 23.93
C GLN A 38 16.85 5.37 24.87
N LYS A 39 15.65 5.12 25.40
CA LYS A 39 15.38 4.04 26.36
C LYS A 39 15.30 2.66 25.72
N ASN A 40 14.70 2.55 24.54
CA ASN A 40 14.43 1.26 23.89
C ASN A 40 15.28 1.02 22.62
N GLY A 41 15.95 2.06 22.11
CA GLY A 41 16.54 2.07 20.79
C GLY A 41 17.69 1.09 20.62
N LYS A 42 18.59 0.96 21.62
CA LYS A 42 19.69 -0.03 21.58
C LYS A 42 19.17 -1.44 21.30
N LYS A 43 18.23 -1.92 22.14
CA LYS A 43 17.61 -3.24 21.99
C LYS A 43 16.89 -3.43 20.65
N GLN A 44 16.21 -2.39 20.16
CA GLN A 44 15.55 -2.48 18.85
C GLN A 44 16.57 -2.56 17.71
N LEU A 45 17.67 -1.79 17.77
CA LEU A 45 18.70 -1.80 16.74
C LEU A 45 19.52 -3.08 16.74
N GLU A 46 19.76 -3.70 17.91
CA GLU A 46 20.35 -5.05 18.01
C GLU A 46 19.49 -6.07 17.27
N LYS A 47 18.18 -6.10 17.55
CA LYS A 47 17.24 -7.00 16.85
C LYS A 47 17.17 -6.69 15.35
N ARG A 48 17.20 -5.41 14.97
CA ARG A 48 17.21 -4.98 13.56
C ARG A 48 18.47 -5.45 12.84
N SER A 49 19.64 -5.32 13.47
CA SER A 49 20.92 -5.80 12.92
C SER A 49 20.95 -7.30 12.75
N GLN A 50 20.45 -8.06 13.72
CA GLN A 50 20.33 -9.52 13.58
C GLN A 50 19.45 -9.89 12.38
N LEU A 51 18.28 -9.25 12.26
CA LEU A 51 17.37 -9.49 11.14
C LEU A 51 17.98 -9.06 9.79
N LEU A 52 18.74 -7.96 9.77
CA LEU A 52 19.48 -7.52 8.57
C LEU A 52 20.41 -8.63 8.08
N ILE A 53 21.16 -9.28 8.96
CA ILE A 53 22.07 -10.38 8.60
C ILE A 53 21.28 -11.55 8.00
N GLU A 54 20.17 -11.92 8.62
CA GLU A 54 19.36 -13.08 8.23
C GLU A 54 18.65 -12.91 6.89
N VAL A 55 18.16 -11.70 6.58
CA VAL A 55 17.29 -11.48 5.41
C VAL A 55 17.97 -10.80 4.23
N SER A 56 19.16 -10.22 4.40
CA SER A 56 19.82 -9.39 3.37
C SER A 56 19.87 -10.06 2.00
N ASP A 57 20.34 -11.30 1.93
CA ASP A 57 20.61 -11.97 0.65
C ASP A 57 19.30 -12.29 -0.09
N GLN A 58 18.30 -12.78 0.62
CA GLN A 58 16.98 -13.06 0.03
C GLN A 58 16.24 -11.78 -0.37
N VAL A 59 16.39 -10.69 0.39
CA VAL A 59 15.82 -9.38 0.01
C VAL A 59 16.53 -8.83 -1.24
N LEU A 60 17.85 -8.93 -1.31
CA LEU A 60 18.62 -8.53 -2.51
C LEU A 60 18.18 -9.31 -3.74
N GLU A 61 18.06 -10.63 -3.62
CA GLU A 61 17.58 -11.50 -4.70
C GLU A 61 16.16 -11.12 -5.15
N LEU A 62 15.23 -10.99 -4.20
CA LEU A 62 13.86 -10.57 -4.48
C LEU A 62 13.83 -9.20 -5.18
N CYS A 63 14.53 -8.20 -4.65
CA CYS A 63 14.54 -6.85 -5.22
C CYS A 63 15.16 -6.82 -6.62
N ARG A 64 16.23 -7.58 -6.88
CA ARG A 64 16.78 -7.71 -8.25
C ARG A 64 15.75 -8.32 -9.20
N SER A 65 15.00 -9.34 -8.77
CA SER A 65 13.91 -9.92 -9.57
C SER A 65 12.77 -8.93 -9.87
N LEU A 66 12.57 -7.95 -8.97
CA LEU A 66 11.61 -6.86 -9.12
C LEU A 66 12.19 -5.65 -9.91
N GLY A 67 13.41 -5.77 -10.43
CA GLY A 67 14.03 -4.78 -11.32
C GLY A 67 14.88 -3.71 -10.63
N PHE A 68 15.18 -3.85 -9.33
CA PHE A 68 16.13 -2.96 -8.66
C PHE A 68 17.55 -3.19 -9.19
N GLN A 69 18.29 -2.09 -9.41
CA GLN A 69 19.62 -2.13 -10.04
C GLN A 69 20.77 -1.89 -9.06
N SER A 70 20.49 -1.46 -7.83
CA SER A 70 21.51 -1.06 -6.85
C SER A 70 21.30 -1.79 -5.52
N ASP A 71 22.20 -2.71 -5.20
CA ASP A 71 22.25 -3.41 -3.92
C ASP A 71 22.39 -2.44 -2.75
N ASP A 72 23.18 -1.39 -2.95
CA ASP A 72 23.43 -0.33 -1.99
C ASP A 72 22.15 0.42 -1.60
N TYR A 73 21.35 0.76 -2.60
CA TYR A 73 20.03 1.36 -2.39
C TYR A 73 19.06 0.38 -1.69
N ILE A 74 19.05 -0.89 -2.11
CA ILE A 74 18.21 -1.94 -1.50
C ILE A 74 18.54 -2.08 0.00
N LEU A 75 19.82 -2.19 0.35
CA LEU A 75 20.26 -2.32 1.75
C LEU A 75 19.94 -1.08 2.58
N SER A 76 20.02 0.11 1.98
CA SER A 76 19.59 1.35 2.64
C SER A 76 18.09 1.33 2.94
N LEU A 77 17.24 0.94 1.99
CA LEU A 77 15.79 0.82 2.20
C LEU A 77 15.45 -0.26 3.23
N LEU A 78 16.14 -1.39 3.15
CA LEU A 78 15.97 -2.51 4.07
C LEU A 78 16.19 -2.03 5.51
N TRP A 79 17.29 -1.31 5.77
CA TRP A 79 17.60 -0.78 7.09
C TRP A 79 16.66 0.33 7.57
N GLN A 80 16.37 1.30 6.71
CA GLN A 80 15.67 2.53 7.10
C GLN A 80 14.15 2.36 7.13
N LEU A 81 13.59 1.43 6.34
CA LEU A 81 12.15 1.31 6.15
C LEU A 81 11.65 -0.12 6.40
N TRP A 82 12.13 -1.11 5.65
CA TRP A 82 11.47 -2.41 5.62
C TRP A 82 11.65 -3.22 6.91
N LEU A 83 12.85 -3.26 7.49
CA LEU A 83 13.08 -3.92 8.77
C LEU A 83 12.30 -3.26 9.92
N PRO A 84 12.41 -1.95 10.18
CA PRO A 84 11.65 -1.33 11.26
C PRO A 84 10.14 -1.48 11.08
N LEU A 85 9.63 -1.38 9.85
CA LEU A 85 8.22 -1.60 9.56
C LEU A 85 7.80 -3.04 9.88
N ALA A 86 8.50 -4.06 9.40
CA ALA A 86 8.17 -5.45 9.68
C ALA A 86 8.23 -5.77 11.18
N MET A 87 9.22 -5.22 11.90
CA MET A 87 9.32 -5.34 13.35
C MET A 87 8.14 -4.68 14.08
N GLN A 88 7.70 -3.50 13.62
CA GLN A 88 6.53 -2.80 14.17
C GLN A 88 5.26 -3.62 13.95
N LEU A 89 5.05 -4.16 12.73
CA LEU A 89 3.90 -5.02 12.43
C LEU A 89 3.88 -6.28 13.30
N ALA A 90 5.03 -6.90 13.52
CA ALA A 90 5.15 -8.05 14.41
C ALA A 90 4.76 -7.72 15.87
N SER A 91 5.22 -6.57 16.39
CA SER A 91 4.83 -6.10 17.73
C SER A 91 3.33 -5.86 17.82
N CYS A 92 2.74 -5.15 16.85
CA CYS A 92 1.30 -4.87 16.83
C CYS A 92 0.47 -6.15 16.75
N GLN A 93 0.89 -7.13 15.93
CA GLN A 93 0.22 -8.42 15.85
C GLN A 93 0.25 -9.17 17.19
N GLN A 94 1.41 -9.19 17.84
CA GLN A 94 1.58 -9.83 19.16
C GLN A 94 0.70 -9.16 20.23
N GLU A 95 0.64 -7.83 20.24
CA GLU A 95 -0.19 -7.05 21.17
C GLU A 95 -1.69 -7.25 20.94
N LEU A 96 -2.13 -7.37 19.68
CA LEU A 96 -3.53 -7.62 19.33
C LEU A 96 -3.99 -9.04 19.67
N GLY A 97 -3.09 -10.03 19.67
CA GLY A 97 -3.42 -11.43 19.97
C GLY A 97 -4.33 -12.10 18.93
N ARG A 98 -4.45 -11.51 17.73
CA ARG A 98 -5.19 -12.04 16.57
C ARG A 98 -4.51 -11.58 15.28
N THR A 99 -5.05 -11.98 14.13
CA THR A 99 -4.61 -11.48 12.83
C THR A 99 -4.66 -9.95 12.79
N LEU A 100 -3.54 -9.33 12.43
CA LEU A 100 -3.40 -7.89 12.18
C LEU A 100 -3.81 -7.59 10.73
N ILE A 101 -4.75 -6.66 10.53
CA ILE A 101 -5.14 -6.15 9.22
C ILE A 101 -4.44 -4.81 8.98
N GLN A 102 -3.35 -4.83 8.21
CA GLN A 102 -2.58 -3.65 7.84
C GLN A 102 -3.03 -3.14 6.47
N GLY A 103 -3.70 -1.99 6.44
CA GLY A 103 -4.04 -1.26 5.22
C GLY A 103 -2.82 -0.60 4.59
N ILE A 104 -2.72 -0.63 3.26
CA ILE A 104 -1.67 0.07 2.49
C ILE A 104 -2.35 0.87 1.37
N LEU A 105 -2.42 2.18 1.56
CA LEU A 105 -2.85 3.12 0.53
C LEU A 105 -1.66 3.55 -0.33
N GLY A 106 -1.86 3.61 -1.63
CA GLY A 106 -0.88 4.22 -2.53
C GLY A 106 -1.36 4.22 -3.98
N GLY A 107 -1.07 5.29 -4.71
CA GLY A 107 -1.40 5.39 -6.13
C GLY A 107 -0.73 4.34 -7.01
N GLN A 108 -1.00 4.39 -8.32
CA GLN A 108 -0.31 3.55 -9.29
C GLN A 108 1.18 3.91 -9.32
N GLY A 109 2.06 2.90 -9.31
CA GLY A 109 3.51 3.11 -9.35
C GLY A 109 4.17 3.36 -7.99
N THR A 110 3.44 3.58 -6.89
CA THR A 110 4.06 3.92 -5.58
C THR A 110 4.78 2.77 -4.88
N GLY A 111 4.78 1.56 -5.44
CA GLY A 111 5.53 0.42 -4.88
C GLY A 111 4.79 -0.45 -3.86
N LYS A 112 3.45 -0.37 -3.74
CA LYS A 112 2.64 -1.23 -2.84
C LYS A 112 2.98 -2.72 -2.94
N THR A 113 3.03 -3.27 -4.16
CA THR A 113 3.33 -4.69 -4.40
C THR A 113 4.75 -5.06 -3.95
N THR A 114 5.73 -4.18 -4.22
CA THR A 114 7.11 -4.35 -3.76
C THR A 114 7.18 -4.35 -2.24
N LEU A 115 6.55 -3.37 -1.59
CA LEU A 115 6.49 -3.29 -0.14
C LEU A 115 5.86 -4.55 0.46
N ALA A 116 4.72 -5.00 -0.07
CA ALA A 116 4.05 -6.19 0.40
C ALA A 116 4.92 -7.46 0.22
N ALA A 117 5.63 -7.60 -0.90
CA ALA A 117 6.51 -8.73 -1.14
C ALA A 117 7.67 -8.79 -0.14
N VAL A 118 8.36 -7.67 0.07
CA VAL A 118 9.51 -7.59 0.99
C VAL A 118 9.06 -7.76 2.45
N ILE A 119 7.98 -7.10 2.87
CA ILE A 119 7.48 -7.23 4.24
C ILE A 119 7.06 -8.67 4.55
N ARG A 120 6.39 -9.37 3.63
CA ARG A 120 6.03 -10.78 3.81
C ARG A 120 7.25 -11.69 3.95
N LEU A 121 8.32 -11.41 3.21
CA LEU A 121 9.60 -12.11 3.34
C LEU A 121 10.17 -11.92 4.74
N ILE A 122 10.27 -10.68 5.21
CA ILE A 122 10.83 -10.37 6.54
C ILE A 122 9.96 -10.94 7.66
N LEU A 123 8.62 -10.84 7.56
CA LEU A 123 7.69 -11.40 8.54
C LEU A 123 7.84 -12.92 8.68
N ARG A 124 8.17 -13.64 7.61
CA ARG A 124 8.46 -15.08 7.67
C ARG A 124 9.67 -15.38 8.55
N HIS A 125 10.70 -14.54 8.52
CA HIS A 125 11.87 -14.65 9.39
C HIS A 125 11.58 -14.26 10.85
N LEU A 126 10.44 -13.61 11.08
CA LEU A 126 9.90 -13.35 12.42
C LEU A 126 8.87 -14.41 12.84
N ASP A 127 8.83 -15.57 12.16
CA ASP A 127 7.89 -16.68 12.36
C ASP A 127 6.40 -16.31 12.20
N LEU A 128 6.11 -15.23 11.46
CA LEU A 128 4.75 -14.77 11.19
C LEU A 128 4.31 -15.15 9.78
N LYS A 129 3.14 -15.77 9.68
CA LYS A 129 2.46 -16.07 8.43
C LYS A 129 1.77 -14.80 7.93
N SER A 130 1.86 -14.54 6.63
CA SER A 130 1.27 -13.34 6.05
C SER A 130 0.77 -13.53 4.61
N VAL A 131 -0.29 -12.80 4.29
CA VAL A 131 -0.90 -12.74 2.96
C VAL A 131 -1.03 -11.29 2.50
N ALA A 132 -0.93 -11.06 1.20
CA ALA A 132 -1.29 -9.78 0.59
C ALA A 132 -2.61 -9.96 -0.19
N ILE A 133 -3.55 -9.05 0.03
CA ILE A 133 -4.85 -9.02 -0.63
C ILE A 133 -5.00 -7.65 -1.27
N SER A 134 -5.31 -7.61 -2.56
CA SER A 134 -5.60 -6.36 -3.25
C SER A 134 -7.09 -6.05 -3.16
N ILE A 135 -7.47 -4.80 -3.00
CA ILE A 135 -8.88 -4.41 -3.22
C ILE A 135 -9.33 -4.71 -4.65
N ASP A 136 -8.40 -4.74 -5.62
CA ASP A 136 -8.70 -5.11 -7.01
C ASP A 136 -9.19 -6.56 -7.13
N ASP A 137 -8.83 -7.46 -6.19
CA ASP A 137 -9.37 -8.82 -6.18
C ASP A 137 -10.86 -8.85 -5.82
N LEU A 138 -11.36 -7.77 -5.21
CA LEU A 138 -12.74 -7.57 -4.81
C LEU A 138 -13.56 -6.82 -5.87
N TYR A 139 -13.07 -6.61 -7.09
CA TYR A 139 -13.93 -6.06 -8.14
C TYR A 139 -15.21 -6.89 -8.33
N LYS A 140 -16.31 -6.21 -8.68
CA LYS A 140 -17.55 -6.87 -9.08
C LYS A 140 -17.31 -7.78 -10.28
N THR A 141 -18.10 -8.85 -10.39
CA THR A 141 -18.06 -9.75 -11.55
C THR A 141 -18.36 -8.99 -12.84
N TYR A 142 -17.96 -9.53 -13.98
CA TYR A 142 -18.28 -8.95 -15.28
C TYR A 142 -19.80 -8.70 -15.42
N ALA A 143 -20.61 -9.68 -15.04
CA ALA A 143 -22.07 -9.59 -15.12
C ALA A 143 -22.65 -8.44 -14.26
N ASP A 144 -22.17 -8.28 -13.03
CA ASP A 144 -22.63 -7.19 -12.16
C ASP A 144 -22.10 -5.83 -12.62
N ARG A 145 -20.90 -5.79 -13.21
CA ARG A 145 -20.34 -4.59 -13.81
C ARG A 145 -21.13 -4.16 -15.05
N GLN A 146 -21.65 -5.08 -15.86
CA GLN A 146 -22.55 -4.72 -16.99
C GLN A 146 -23.85 -4.07 -16.49
N LYS A 147 -24.45 -4.59 -15.41
CA LYS A 147 -25.63 -3.97 -14.78
C LYS A 147 -25.29 -2.58 -14.22
N LEU A 148 -24.14 -2.44 -13.56
CA LEU A 148 -23.68 -1.17 -13.02
C LEU A 148 -23.48 -0.12 -14.12
N GLN A 149 -22.91 -0.49 -15.26
CA GLN A 149 -22.74 0.41 -16.40
C GLN A 149 -24.06 0.83 -17.06
N GLN A 150 -25.09 -0.03 -17.02
CA GLN A 150 -26.43 0.35 -17.47
C GLN A 150 -27.08 1.38 -16.54
N GLN A 151 -26.80 1.29 -15.23
CA GLN A 151 -27.31 2.23 -14.23
C GLN A 151 -26.54 3.56 -14.24
N ASP A 152 -25.23 3.51 -14.40
CA ASP A 152 -24.35 4.67 -14.43
C ASP A 152 -23.28 4.51 -15.53
N PRO A 153 -23.57 4.99 -16.76
CA PRO A 153 -22.65 4.88 -17.90
C PRO A 153 -21.30 5.58 -17.70
N ARG A 154 -21.18 6.47 -16.70
CA ARG A 154 -19.92 7.16 -16.37
C ARG A 154 -18.90 6.21 -15.75
N LEU A 155 -19.32 5.07 -15.19
CA LEU A 155 -18.43 4.02 -14.65
C LEU A 155 -17.80 3.18 -15.76
N ILE A 156 -17.02 3.85 -16.61
CA ILE A 156 -16.38 3.27 -17.80
C ILE A 156 -15.43 2.15 -17.40
N TRP A 157 -14.61 2.36 -16.37
CA TRP A 157 -13.65 1.38 -15.87
C TRP A 157 -13.97 0.90 -14.47
N ARG A 158 -13.62 -0.37 -14.19
CA ARG A 158 -13.46 -0.86 -12.81
C ARG A 158 -12.38 -0.01 -12.12
N GLY A 159 -12.58 0.31 -10.84
CA GLY A 159 -11.62 1.11 -10.11
C GLY A 159 -12.23 2.02 -9.05
N PRO A 160 -13.12 2.96 -9.43
CA PRO A 160 -13.75 3.87 -8.49
C PRO A 160 -14.60 3.16 -7.42
N PRO A 161 -14.87 3.83 -6.29
CA PRO A 161 -15.92 3.42 -5.36
C PRO A 161 -17.23 3.06 -6.07
N GLY A 162 -17.89 2.03 -5.55
CA GLY A 162 -19.05 1.37 -6.15
C GLY A 162 -18.73 0.23 -7.13
N THR A 163 -17.47 0.06 -7.55
CA THR A 163 -17.08 -1.02 -8.50
C THR A 163 -16.59 -2.31 -7.85
N HIS A 164 -16.62 -2.39 -6.51
CA HIS A 164 -16.18 -3.56 -5.73
C HIS A 164 -17.35 -4.29 -5.04
N ASP A 165 -17.11 -5.54 -4.67
CA ASP A 165 -17.92 -6.38 -3.81
C ASP A 165 -17.50 -6.17 -2.34
N VAL A 166 -17.98 -5.06 -1.75
CA VAL A 166 -17.56 -4.60 -0.42
C VAL A 166 -17.97 -5.58 0.68
N GLU A 167 -19.18 -6.13 0.59
CA GLU A 167 -19.68 -7.15 1.53
C GLU A 167 -18.80 -8.41 1.55
N LEU A 168 -18.33 -8.86 0.38
CA LEU A 168 -17.37 -9.96 0.30
C LEU A 168 -16.04 -9.59 0.99
N GLY A 169 -15.55 -8.37 0.78
CA GLY A 169 -14.35 -7.86 1.46
C GLY A 169 -14.50 -7.86 2.98
N ILE A 170 -15.61 -7.33 3.49
CA ILE A 170 -15.93 -7.30 4.93
C ILE A 170 -15.92 -8.72 5.49
N LYS A 171 -16.63 -9.64 4.84
CA LYS A 171 -16.69 -11.05 5.24
C LYS A 171 -15.29 -11.67 5.30
N ILE A 172 -14.45 -11.45 4.28
CA ILE A 172 -13.10 -12.02 4.24
C ILE A 172 -12.24 -11.49 5.39
N LEU A 173 -12.23 -10.18 5.63
CA LEU A 173 -11.44 -9.59 6.71
C LEU A 173 -11.95 -10.05 8.08
N ASP A 174 -13.26 -10.17 8.27
CA ASP A 174 -13.84 -10.72 9.49
C ASP A 174 -13.47 -12.20 9.68
N GLU A 175 -13.43 -13.00 8.61
CA GLU A 175 -12.94 -14.39 8.66
C GLU A 175 -11.46 -14.48 9.05
N PHE A 176 -10.61 -13.54 8.59
CA PHE A 176 -9.22 -13.46 9.03
C PHE A 176 -9.08 -13.06 10.50
N ARG A 177 -9.94 -12.16 11.00
CA ARG A 177 -9.92 -11.68 12.40
C ARG A 177 -10.45 -12.71 13.40
N GLN A 178 -11.17 -13.73 12.94
CA GLN A 178 -11.73 -14.78 13.80
C GLN A 178 -10.61 -15.59 14.48
N PRO A 179 -10.53 -15.58 15.83
CA PRO A 179 -9.56 -16.38 16.55
C PRO A 179 -9.87 -17.88 16.40
N ASN A 180 -8.85 -18.73 16.44
CA ASN A 180 -8.96 -20.20 16.40
C ASN A 180 -9.73 -20.76 15.20
N ARG A 181 -9.79 -20.01 14.08
CA ARG A 181 -10.39 -20.50 12.85
C ARG A 181 -9.59 -21.70 12.32
N THR A 182 -10.27 -22.80 12.02
CA THR A 182 -9.64 -24.01 11.45
C THR A 182 -9.97 -24.20 9.97
N LYS A 183 -11.05 -23.58 9.49
CA LYS A 183 -11.45 -23.64 8.09
C LYS A 183 -10.63 -22.67 7.25
N PRO A 184 -10.23 -23.06 6.03
CA PRO A 184 -9.61 -22.11 5.11
C PRO A 184 -10.51 -20.90 4.82
N ILE A 185 -9.86 -19.80 4.45
CA ILE A 185 -10.49 -18.55 4.04
C ILE A 185 -10.34 -18.44 2.53
N LEU A 186 -11.46 -18.24 1.84
CA LEU A 186 -11.49 -18.15 0.39
C LEU A 186 -11.42 -16.67 -0.02
N VAL A 187 -10.33 -16.29 -0.67
CA VAL A 187 -10.11 -14.93 -1.17
C VAL A 187 -10.25 -14.96 -2.69
N PRO A 188 -11.11 -14.12 -3.30
CA PRO A 188 -11.26 -14.09 -4.74
C PRO A 188 -9.95 -13.66 -5.41
N ARG A 189 -9.78 -14.05 -6.66
CA ARG A 189 -8.77 -13.48 -7.56
C ARG A 189 -9.45 -12.88 -8.77
N PHE A 190 -8.94 -11.76 -9.24
CA PHE A 190 -9.52 -11.05 -10.38
C PHE A 190 -8.61 -11.12 -11.61
N ASP A 191 -9.12 -11.65 -12.71
CA ASP A 191 -8.42 -11.65 -14.00
C ASP A 191 -8.81 -10.39 -14.77
N LYS A 192 -7.87 -9.44 -14.87
CA LYS A 192 -8.03 -8.18 -15.59
C LYS A 192 -8.10 -8.34 -17.12
N SER A 193 -7.67 -9.49 -17.66
CA SER A 193 -7.60 -9.77 -19.10
C SER A 193 -8.88 -10.39 -19.67
N ALA A 194 -9.70 -11.03 -18.83
CA ALA A 194 -10.96 -11.65 -19.22
C ALA A 194 -11.90 -10.65 -19.93
N PHE A 195 -12.80 -11.18 -20.77
CA PHE A 195 -13.78 -10.40 -21.54
C PHE A 195 -13.17 -9.20 -22.30
N GLY A 196 -12.03 -9.43 -22.96
CA GLY A 196 -11.35 -8.39 -23.75
C GLY A 196 -10.79 -7.25 -22.90
N GLY A 197 -10.25 -7.56 -21.71
CA GLY A 197 -9.67 -6.56 -20.81
C GLY A 197 -10.67 -5.89 -19.86
N GLN A 198 -11.96 -6.22 -19.95
CA GLN A 198 -12.97 -5.74 -19.01
C GLN A 198 -12.82 -6.40 -17.64
N GLY A 199 -12.34 -7.64 -17.62
CA GLY A 199 -12.00 -8.43 -16.46
C GLY A 199 -13.19 -9.11 -15.80
N ASP A 200 -12.91 -10.19 -15.07
CA ASP A 200 -13.88 -10.93 -14.26
C ASP A 200 -13.19 -11.67 -13.09
N ARG A 201 -14.00 -12.14 -12.16
CA ARG A 201 -13.54 -12.97 -11.05
C ARG A 201 -13.09 -14.34 -11.59
N ALA A 202 -11.82 -14.68 -11.39
CA ALA A 202 -11.19 -15.88 -11.94
C ALA A 202 -11.33 -17.11 -11.04
N GLY A 203 -11.71 -16.93 -9.77
CA GLY A 203 -11.86 -18.01 -8.79
C GLY A 203 -11.55 -17.54 -7.38
N PHE A 204 -11.34 -18.49 -6.48
CA PHE A 204 -10.94 -18.25 -5.10
C PHE A 204 -9.66 -19.00 -4.76
N GLU A 205 -8.72 -18.30 -4.14
CA GLU A 205 -7.54 -18.89 -3.52
C GLU A 205 -7.83 -19.18 -2.04
N SER A 206 -7.36 -20.33 -1.58
CA SER A 206 -7.61 -20.83 -0.23
C SER A 206 -6.43 -20.54 0.69
N PHE A 207 -6.68 -19.80 1.77
CA PHE A 207 -5.68 -19.46 2.77
C PHE A 207 -5.96 -20.13 4.11
N SER A 208 -4.93 -20.69 4.73
CA SER A 208 -4.95 -20.98 6.16
C SER A 208 -4.98 -19.66 6.97
N PRO A 209 -5.36 -19.69 8.26
CA PRO A 209 -5.16 -18.55 9.14
C PRO A 209 -3.72 -18.03 9.07
N VAL A 210 -3.57 -16.71 9.09
CA VAL A 210 -2.30 -15.99 9.04
C VAL A 210 -2.24 -14.99 10.18
N ASP A 211 -1.05 -14.50 10.50
CA ASP A 211 -0.84 -13.53 11.57
C ASP A 211 -1.01 -12.10 11.07
N VAL A 212 -0.67 -11.83 9.79
CA VAL A 212 -0.77 -10.50 9.17
C VAL A 212 -1.41 -10.56 7.79
N VAL A 213 -2.43 -9.73 7.58
CA VAL A 213 -3.00 -9.42 6.26
C VAL A 213 -2.51 -8.05 5.82
N LEU A 214 -1.82 -7.98 4.69
CA LEU A 214 -1.50 -6.73 4.01
C LEU A 214 -2.61 -6.45 3.00
N PHE A 215 -3.55 -5.58 3.36
CA PHE A 215 -4.67 -5.21 2.49
C PHE A 215 -4.32 -3.91 1.74
N GLU A 216 -4.13 -3.99 0.43
CA GLU A 216 -3.55 -2.90 -0.36
C GLU A 216 -4.47 -2.41 -1.49
N GLY A 217 -4.38 -1.12 -1.81
CA GLY A 217 -5.20 -0.52 -2.86
C GLY A 217 -4.99 0.98 -3.00
N TRP A 218 -5.52 1.55 -4.08
CA TRP A 218 -5.24 2.94 -4.46
C TRP A 218 -6.00 3.99 -3.64
N PHE A 219 -7.08 3.59 -2.95
CA PHE A 219 -7.91 4.46 -2.12
C PHE A 219 -8.25 3.84 -0.74
N ILE A 220 -7.46 2.86 -0.27
CA ILE A 220 -7.74 2.19 1.01
C ILE A 220 -7.76 3.15 2.19
N GLY A 221 -8.83 3.10 2.97
CA GLY A 221 -8.97 3.95 4.17
C GLY A 221 -9.32 5.41 3.88
N THR A 222 -9.52 5.79 2.61
CA THR A 222 -10.04 7.13 2.30
C THR A 222 -11.42 7.36 2.89
N ARG A 223 -11.66 8.60 3.30
CA ARG A 223 -12.92 9.02 3.90
C ARG A 223 -13.65 9.98 2.96
N PRO A 224 -14.99 9.92 2.90
CA PRO A 224 -15.80 10.91 2.22
C PRO A 224 -15.47 12.32 2.72
N VAL A 225 -15.50 13.27 1.80
CA VAL A 225 -15.25 14.69 2.07
C VAL A 225 -16.56 15.47 2.08
N GLU A 226 -16.55 16.63 2.73
CA GLU A 226 -17.67 17.56 2.73
C GLU A 226 -17.99 18.07 1.32
N GLN A 227 -19.26 18.40 1.07
CA GLN A 227 -19.70 18.88 -0.24
C GLN A 227 -18.98 20.16 -0.69
N THR A 228 -18.53 20.98 0.26
CA THR A 228 -17.76 22.21 0.00
C THR A 228 -16.41 21.94 -0.67
N ALA A 229 -15.85 20.73 -0.54
CA ALA A 229 -14.61 20.33 -1.22
C ALA A 229 -14.74 20.32 -2.75
N PHE A 230 -15.97 20.25 -3.28
CA PHE A 230 -16.27 20.25 -4.71
C PHE A 230 -16.68 21.62 -5.28
N GLU A 231 -16.67 22.69 -4.47
CA GLU A 231 -16.94 24.05 -4.94
C GLU A 231 -15.83 24.57 -5.85
N ASN A 232 -14.56 24.31 -5.47
CA ASN A 232 -13.37 24.67 -6.23
C ASN A 232 -12.42 23.46 -6.33
N PRO A 233 -12.82 22.38 -7.01
CA PRO A 233 -12.03 21.17 -7.05
C PRO A 233 -10.83 21.33 -8.00
N PRO A 234 -9.75 20.57 -7.76
CA PRO A 234 -8.56 20.60 -8.60
C PRO A 234 -8.80 19.98 -9.99
N ASP A 235 -7.92 20.33 -10.95
CA ASP A 235 -7.82 19.63 -12.22
C ASP A 235 -7.58 18.12 -11.98
N PRO A 236 -8.26 17.19 -12.69
CA PRO A 236 -9.08 17.40 -13.89
C PRO A 236 -10.59 17.48 -13.64
N ILE A 237 -11.06 17.87 -12.46
CA ILE A 237 -12.49 18.06 -12.15
C ILE A 237 -12.91 19.49 -12.57
N ILE A 238 -13.24 19.70 -13.84
CA ILE A 238 -13.45 21.05 -14.39
C ILE A 238 -14.93 21.33 -14.67
N THR A 239 -15.59 20.39 -15.35
CA THR A 239 -16.96 20.57 -15.83
C THR A 239 -17.99 20.30 -14.73
N SER A 240 -19.24 20.72 -14.94
CA SER A 240 -20.37 20.33 -14.08
C SER A 240 -20.50 18.82 -13.97
N GLU A 241 -20.31 18.12 -15.08
CA GLU A 241 -20.40 16.67 -15.20
C GLU A 241 -19.27 15.98 -14.42
N ASP A 242 -18.04 16.51 -14.48
CA ASP A 242 -16.93 16.01 -13.68
C ASP A 242 -17.20 16.19 -12.18
N ARG A 243 -17.72 17.36 -11.78
CA ARG A 243 -18.08 17.64 -10.38
C ARG A 243 -19.15 16.70 -9.86
N LEU A 244 -20.23 16.53 -10.63
CA LEU A 244 -21.30 15.59 -10.28
C LEU A 244 -20.78 14.16 -10.18
N PHE A 245 -19.90 13.75 -11.10
CA PHE A 245 -19.27 12.43 -11.02
C PHE A 245 -18.44 12.28 -9.75
N ALA A 246 -17.58 13.24 -9.41
CA ALA A 246 -16.77 13.21 -8.20
C ALA A 246 -17.63 13.17 -6.91
N GLN A 247 -18.72 13.94 -6.87
CA GLN A 247 -19.68 13.95 -5.76
C GLN A 247 -20.40 12.60 -5.62
N ASP A 248 -20.89 12.02 -6.70
CA ASP A 248 -21.55 10.71 -6.67
C ASP A 248 -20.58 9.59 -6.24
N ILE A 249 -19.31 9.68 -6.63
CA ILE A 249 -18.27 8.75 -6.18
C ILE A 249 -17.97 8.94 -4.68
N ASN A 250 -17.95 10.18 -4.19
CA ASN A 250 -17.82 10.50 -2.77
C ASN A 250 -18.96 9.91 -1.94
N GLU A 251 -20.19 9.93 -2.46
CA GLU A 251 -21.33 9.26 -1.83
C GLU A 251 -21.17 7.74 -1.81
N LYS A 252 -20.77 7.13 -2.93
CA LYS A 252 -20.49 5.68 -3.00
C LYS A 252 -19.34 5.26 -2.07
N LEU A 253 -18.41 6.15 -1.74
CA LEU A 253 -17.32 5.88 -0.80
C LEU A 253 -17.83 5.61 0.63
N GLN A 254 -19.02 6.10 1.00
CA GLN A 254 -19.65 5.81 2.30
C GLN A 254 -19.84 4.29 2.51
N GLU A 255 -20.14 3.54 1.44
CA GLU A 255 -20.30 2.08 1.48
C GLU A 255 -19.02 1.35 1.93
N TYR A 256 -17.85 1.98 1.79
CA TYR A 256 -16.55 1.37 2.11
C TYR A 256 -16.14 1.60 3.56
N LEU A 257 -16.80 2.49 4.31
CA LEU A 257 -16.44 2.78 5.70
C LEU A 257 -16.47 1.52 6.59
N PRO A 258 -17.50 0.65 6.53
CA PRO A 258 -17.50 -0.58 7.31
C PRO A 258 -16.34 -1.53 6.97
N LEU A 259 -15.85 -1.51 5.73
CA LEU A 259 -14.66 -2.25 5.31
C LEU A 259 -13.39 -1.63 5.90
N TRP A 260 -13.27 -0.29 5.88
CA TRP A 260 -12.14 0.40 6.49
C TRP A 260 -12.07 0.23 8.01
N ASP A 261 -13.22 0.05 8.68
CA ASP A 261 -13.28 -0.21 10.11
C ASP A 261 -12.72 -1.60 10.51
N ARG A 262 -12.38 -2.45 9.53
CA ARG A 262 -11.63 -3.69 9.75
C ARG A 262 -10.12 -3.49 9.74
N LEU A 263 -9.63 -2.34 9.29
CA LEU A 263 -8.21 -2.02 9.34
C LEU A 263 -7.80 -1.77 10.80
N ASP A 264 -6.76 -2.45 11.25
CA ASP A 264 -6.14 -2.15 12.54
C ASP A 264 -5.16 -0.98 12.41
N ARG A 265 -4.56 -0.86 11.23
CA ARG A 265 -3.56 0.15 10.90
C ARG A 265 -3.64 0.57 9.44
N LEU A 266 -3.17 1.76 9.12
CA LEU A 266 -3.05 2.27 7.74
C LEU A 266 -1.68 2.91 7.50
N ILE A 267 -1.04 2.46 6.41
CA ILE A 267 0.17 3.07 5.84
C ILE A 267 -0.23 3.80 4.56
N VAL A 268 0.25 5.02 4.38
CA VAL A 268 0.07 5.81 3.14
C VAL A 268 1.41 5.97 2.43
N LEU A 269 1.51 5.43 1.21
CA LEU A 269 2.60 5.72 0.27
C LEU A 269 2.26 6.99 -0.49
N TYR A 270 2.86 8.10 -0.08
CA TYR A 270 2.51 9.45 -0.52
C TYR A 270 3.56 10.00 -1.50
N PRO A 271 3.30 10.00 -2.82
CA PRO A 271 4.23 10.60 -3.75
C PRO A 271 4.36 12.11 -3.50
N VAL A 272 5.56 12.67 -3.68
CA VAL A 272 5.82 14.11 -3.55
C VAL A 272 4.96 14.95 -4.51
N ASP A 273 4.53 14.35 -5.62
CA ASP A 273 3.52 14.87 -6.52
C ASP A 273 2.67 13.69 -7.04
N TYR A 274 1.35 13.72 -6.82
CA TYR A 274 0.46 12.66 -7.29
C TYR A 274 0.49 12.50 -8.82
N ARG A 275 0.85 13.56 -9.56
CA ARG A 275 0.92 13.57 -11.04
C ARG A 275 1.98 12.62 -11.58
N LEU A 276 2.96 12.25 -10.75
CA LEU A 276 3.95 11.23 -11.06
C LEU A 276 3.31 9.89 -11.42
N SER A 277 2.07 9.60 -10.98
CA SER A 277 1.38 8.37 -11.35
C SER A 277 1.14 8.25 -12.86
N LYS A 278 1.01 9.37 -13.61
CA LYS A 278 0.95 9.35 -15.08
C LYS A 278 2.28 8.85 -15.68
N GLN A 279 3.38 9.44 -15.23
CA GLN A 279 4.72 9.08 -15.68
C GLN A 279 5.03 7.61 -15.36
N TRP A 280 4.85 7.21 -14.10
CA TRP A 280 5.13 5.84 -13.66
C TRP A 280 4.23 4.82 -14.37
N ARG A 281 2.98 5.19 -14.68
CA ARG A 281 2.12 4.31 -15.47
C ARG A 281 2.62 4.16 -16.91
N LYS A 282 3.06 5.24 -17.55
CA LYS A 282 3.69 5.21 -18.89
C LYS A 282 4.93 4.32 -18.90
N GLU A 283 5.81 4.46 -17.90
CA GLU A 283 7.01 3.63 -17.78
C GLU A 283 6.67 2.14 -17.59
N ALA A 284 5.68 1.83 -16.75
CA ALA A 284 5.22 0.45 -16.55
C ALA A 284 4.61 -0.15 -17.83
N GLU A 285 3.79 0.63 -18.55
CA GLU A 285 3.19 0.19 -19.82
C GLU A 285 4.27 -0.05 -20.89
N GLN A 286 5.26 0.85 -21.01
CA GLN A 286 6.37 0.70 -21.95
C GLN A 286 7.20 -0.56 -21.66
N LYS A 287 7.50 -0.83 -20.38
CA LYS A 287 8.17 -2.08 -19.98
C LYS A 287 7.37 -3.31 -20.37
N MET A 288 6.05 -3.27 -20.22
CA MET A 288 5.16 -4.36 -20.62
C MET A 288 5.14 -4.56 -22.15
N ILE A 289 5.05 -3.47 -22.93
CA ILE A 289 5.08 -3.50 -24.40
C ILE A 289 6.42 -4.06 -24.90
N ALA A 290 7.53 -3.69 -24.26
CA ALA A 290 8.85 -4.22 -24.59
C ALA A 290 8.98 -5.75 -24.38
N THR A 291 8.09 -6.36 -23.58
CA THR A 291 7.99 -7.83 -23.44
C THR A 291 7.10 -8.50 -24.50
N GLY A 292 6.64 -7.76 -25.51
CA GLY A 292 5.82 -8.27 -26.61
C GLY A 292 4.31 -8.33 -26.33
N LYS A 293 3.86 -7.72 -25.23
CA LYS A 293 2.42 -7.61 -24.91
C LYS A 293 1.83 -6.36 -25.56
N SER A 294 0.53 -6.38 -25.85
CA SER A 294 -0.20 -5.15 -26.21
C SER A 294 -0.29 -4.21 -25.01
N GLY A 295 -0.36 -2.91 -25.27
CA GLY A 295 -0.50 -1.89 -24.24
C GLY A 295 -1.21 -0.65 -24.77
N MET A 296 -1.54 0.25 -23.84
CA MET A 296 -2.20 1.52 -24.13
C MET A 296 -1.22 2.54 -24.73
N SER A 297 -1.72 3.45 -25.56
CA SER A 297 -1.00 4.65 -25.98
C SER A 297 -0.78 5.62 -24.81
N ASN A 298 0.13 6.59 -24.96
CA ASN A 298 0.35 7.61 -23.94
C ASN A 298 -0.93 8.42 -23.63
N GLU A 299 -1.73 8.73 -24.64
CA GLU A 299 -2.99 9.46 -24.55
C GLU A 299 -4.09 8.61 -23.90
N GLU A 300 -4.10 7.31 -24.16
CA GLU A 300 -4.98 6.36 -23.46
C GLU A 300 -4.62 6.27 -21.97
N ILE A 301 -3.33 6.22 -21.64
CA ILE A 301 -2.85 6.23 -20.25
C ILE A 301 -3.22 7.53 -19.55
N ASP A 302 -3.04 8.68 -20.19
CA ASP A 302 -3.38 9.98 -19.60
C ASP A 302 -4.88 10.05 -19.27
N ARG A 303 -5.74 9.68 -20.23
CA ARG A 303 -7.21 9.60 -20.00
C ARG A 303 -7.57 8.60 -18.90
N PHE A 304 -6.90 7.45 -18.88
CA PHE A 304 -7.10 6.43 -17.86
C PHE A 304 -6.78 7.00 -16.47
N VAL A 305 -5.60 7.59 -16.27
CA VAL A 305 -5.18 8.13 -14.97
C VAL A 305 -6.05 9.32 -14.55
N GLU A 306 -6.36 10.23 -15.47
CA GLU A 306 -7.23 11.37 -15.20
C GLU A 306 -8.63 10.94 -14.74
N TYR A 307 -9.19 9.87 -15.31
CA TYR A 307 -10.47 9.34 -14.84
C TYR A 307 -10.46 8.95 -13.36
N PHE A 308 -9.38 8.32 -12.88
CA PHE A 308 -9.26 8.01 -11.45
C PHE A 308 -9.17 9.28 -10.61
N TRP A 309 -8.41 10.28 -11.07
CA TRP A 309 -8.32 11.58 -10.40
C TRP A 309 -9.65 12.33 -10.40
N ARG A 310 -10.47 12.21 -11.45
CA ARG A 310 -11.85 12.76 -11.46
C ARG A 310 -12.75 12.05 -10.46
N SER A 311 -12.59 10.74 -10.31
CA SER A 311 -13.43 9.96 -9.39
C SER A 311 -13.10 10.22 -7.92
N LEU A 312 -11.81 10.26 -7.57
CA LEU A 312 -11.32 10.39 -6.20
C LEU A 312 -9.96 11.09 -6.27
N HIS A 313 -9.99 12.43 -6.29
CA HIS A 313 -8.80 13.23 -6.49
C HIS A 313 -7.82 13.14 -5.30
N PRO A 314 -6.53 12.84 -5.50
CA PRO A 314 -5.58 12.67 -4.40
C PRO A 314 -5.51 13.85 -3.42
N GLU A 315 -5.56 15.09 -3.91
CA GLU A 315 -5.55 16.28 -3.03
C GLU A 315 -6.80 16.42 -2.17
N LEU A 316 -7.95 15.95 -2.64
CA LEU A 316 -9.20 16.03 -1.87
C LEU A 316 -9.28 14.92 -0.84
N PHE A 317 -8.84 13.71 -1.18
CA PHE A 317 -9.11 12.52 -0.36
C PHE A 317 -7.88 11.97 0.36
N ILE A 318 -6.68 12.07 -0.21
CA ILE A 318 -5.45 11.50 0.36
C ILE A 318 -4.69 12.52 1.19
N THR A 319 -4.59 13.77 0.72
CA THR A 319 -3.88 14.82 1.46
C THR A 319 -4.47 15.06 2.86
N PRO A 320 -5.80 15.09 3.08
CA PRO A 320 -6.32 15.22 4.44
C PRO A 320 -6.03 14.01 5.35
N LEU A 321 -5.93 12.79 4.80
CA LEU A 321 -5.62 11.58 5.56
C LEU A 321 -4.23 11.64 6.21
N ILE A 322 -3.23 12.14 5.49
CA ILE A 322 -1.84 12.23 6.00
C ILE A 322 -1.65 13.32 7.06
N HIS A 323 -2.70 14.08 7.36
CA HIS A 323 -2.79 15.05 8.45
C HIS A 323 -3.76 14.60 9.55
N ASN A 324 -4.10 13.31 9.61
CA ASN A 324 -4.98 12.77 10.63
C ASN A 324 -4.39 11.49 11.25
N ALA A 325 -3.85 11.65 12.47
CA ALA A 325 -3.24 10.56 13.23
C ALA A 325 -4.23 9.48 13.70
N ASP A 326 -5.54 9.77 13.74
CA ASP A 326 -6.57 8.80 14.13
C ASP A 326 -6.83 7.77 13.01
N TRP A 327 -6.52 8.14 11.76
CA TRP A 327 -6.77 7.29 10.59
C TRP A 327 -5.52 6.67 10.00
N VAL A 328 -4.38 7.37 10.08
CA VAL A 328 -3.12 6.93 9.45
C VAL A 328 -2.03 6.80 10.50
N ASN A 329 -1.43 5.61 10.58
CA ASN A 329 -0.36 5.35 11.54
C ASN A 329 1.04 5.70 10.98
N LEU A 330 1.20 5.65 9.66
CA LEU A 330 2.49 5.89 9.01
C LEU A 330 2.28 6.46 7.60
N ALA A 331 2.97 7.55 7.29
CA ALA A 331 3.11 8.08 5.95
C ALA A 331 4.56 7.92 5.48
N ILE A 332 4.72 7.48 4.24
CA ILE A 332 6.02 7.28 3.59
C ILE A 332 5.99 8.10 2.30
N GLU A 333 6.82 9.14 2.26
CA GLU A 333 6.97 9.95 1.05
C GLU A 333 7.72 9.17 -0.04
N ILE A 334 7.30 9.34 -1.28
CA ILE A 334 7.93 8.72 -2.45
C ILE A 334 8.38 9.84 -3.39
N ASN A 335 9.69 9.97 -3.59
CA ASN A 335 10.27 10.94 -4.50
C ASN A 335 10.01 10.55 -5.97
N SER A 336 10.28 11.47 -6.90
CA SER A 336 10.04 11.27 -8.34
C SER A 336 10.80 10.10 -8.95
N ASP A 337 11.97 9.76 -8.40
CA ASP A 337 12.81 8.62 -8.80
C ASP A 337 12.43 7.31 -8.07
N HIS A 338 11.27 7.27 -7.40
CA HIS A 338 10.81 6.20 -6.49
C HIS A 338 11.67 6.02 -5.24
N SER A 339 12.61 6.93 -4.94
CA SER A 339 13.35 6.87 -3.69
C SER A 339 12.45 7.15 -2.48
N CYS A 340 12.73 6.47 -1.37
CA CYS A 340 12.04 6.72 -0.11
C CYS A 340 12.40 8.12 0.40
N GLY A 341 11.39 8.97 0.56
CA GLY A 341 11.48 10.28 1.22
C GLY A 341 11.31 10.15 2.73
N ARG A 342 10.66 11.14 3.34
CA ARG A 342 10.38 11.16 4.79
C ARG A 342 9.46 10.01 5.18
N VAL A 343 9.73 9.43 6.36
CA VAL A 343 8.86 8.45 7.01
C VAL A 343 8.40 9.05 8.32
N TYR A 344 7.10 9.25 8.49
CA TYR A 344 6.55 9.98 9.61
C TYR A 344 5.21 9.43 10.07
N GLN A 345 4.90 9.65 11.35
CA GLN A 345 3.54 9.52 11.85
C GLN A 345 2.79 10.83 11.56
N PRO A 346 1.62 10.79 10.92
CA PRO A 346 0.74 11.94 10.79
C PRO A 346 0.48 12.65 12.12
N SER A 347 0.31 13.96 12.02
CA SER A 347 0.11 14.88 13.15
C SER A 347 -1.31 15.41 13.18
#